data_AF-A0A3D3GYG5-F1
#
_entry.id   AF-A0A3D3GYG5-F1
#
_cell.length_a   1.000
_cell.length_b   1.000
_cell.length_c   1.000
_cell.angle_alpha   90.00
_cell.angle_beta   90.00
_cell.angle_gamma   90.00
#
_symmetry.space_group_name_H-M   'P 1'
#
loop_
_entity.id
_entity.type
_entity.pdbx_description
1 polymer ?
#
loop_
_entity_poly.entity_id
_entity_poly.type
_entity_poly.pdbx_seq_one_letter_code
_entity_poly.pdbx_strand_id
1 'polypeptide(L)'
;MRLFIGQLIIESGAKNNIRSSQNALGMLQLKPEVLNDCGIEKRFYQHRMAQVDCAVRLYVMIKRNLQPVFLSVFGHLDKTKQQALFDILLVQYYHSGIGAMTKLLTDTEMGKAARYFAEHPQEFSAEDITTGMIFHNLGRQPWGWESLYYVLDIMIVSKSLSVHEK
;
A
#
# COMPACT_ATOMS: atom_id res chain seq x y z
N MET A 1 -10.07 -5.76 -0.67
CA MET A 1 -10.14 -6.57 0.58
C MET A 1 -8.95 -7.53 0.71
N ARG A 2 -8.66 -8.38 -0.29
CA ARG A 2 -7.58 -9.39 -0.19
C ARG A 2 -6.19 -8.81 0.05
N LEU A 3 -5.83 -7.73 -0.65
CA LEU A 3 -4.56 -7.05 -0.44
C LEU A 3 -4.44 -6.46 0.99
N PHE A 4 -5.53 -5.95 1.56
CA PHE A 4 -5.55 -5.51 2.96
C PHE A 4 -5.36 -6.67 3.95
N ILE A 5 -5.95 -7.84 3.68
CA ILE A 5 -5.69 -9.04 4.50
C ILE A 5 -4.24 -9.54 4.32
N GLY A 6 -3.72 -9.51 3.09
CA GLY A 6 -2.32 -9.80 2.80
C GLY A 6 -1.40 -8.88 3.60
N GLN A 7 -1.68 -7.57 3.59
CA GLN A 7 -0.98 -6.61 4.42
C GLN A 7 -1.06 -6.97 5.90
N LEU A 8 -2.25 -7.24 6.45
CA LEU A 8 -2.41 -7.63 7.86
C LEU A 8 -1.54 -8.84 8.24
N ILE A 9 -1.41 -9.82 7.34
CA ILE A 9 -0.57 -11.00 7.54
C ILE A 9 0.91 -10.62 7.50
N ILE A 10 1.34 -9.77 6.56
CA ILE A 10 2.73 -9.33 6.45
C ILE A 10 3.14 -8.43 7.62
N GLU A 11 2.27 -7.54 8.10
CA GLU A 11 2.57 -6.62 9.20
C GLU A 11 2.79 -7.35 10.54
N SER A 12 2.01 -8.40 10.82
CA SER A 12 2.00 -9.01 12.16
C SER A 12 1.68 -10.50 12.23
N GLY A 13 1.32 -11.12 11.11
CA GLY A 13 0.62 -12.42 11.11
C GLY A 13 -0.73 -12.35 11.82
N ALA A 14 -1.40 -11.19 11.78
CA ALA A 14 -2.62 -10.89 12.54
C ALA A 14 -2.50 -11.05 14.08
N LYS A 15 -1.27 -10.99 14.62
CA LYS A 15 -1.00 -11.10 16.06
C LYS A 15 -1.31 -9.78 16.76
N ASN A 16 -1.97 -9.90 17.91
CA ASN A 16 -2.20 -8.76 18.80
C ASN A 16 -1.04 -8.58 19.77
N ASN A 17 -1.02 -7.42 20.43
CA ASN A 17 -0.11 -7.12 21.54
C ASN A 17 1.38 -7.22 21.15
N ILE A 18 1.70 -7.00 19.88
CA ILE A 18 3.07 -6.97 19.36
C ILE A 18 3.54 -5.53 19.15
N ARG A 19 4.85 -5.34 19.26
CA ARG A 19 5.53 -4.07 19.01
C ARG A 19 6.74 -4.31 18.11
N SER A 20 6.87 -3.54 17.04
CA SER A 20 8.09 -3.54 16.22
C SER A 20 9.23 -2.75 16.88
N SER A 21 10.44 -2.92 16.36
CA SER A 21 11.61 -2.12 16.72
C SER A 21 11.41 -0.61 16.52
N GLN A 22 10.53 -0.22 15.58
CA GLN A 22 10.16 1.18 15.30
C GLN A 22 8.92 1.64 16.07
N ASN A 23 8.54 0.92 17.13
CA ASN A 23 7.42 1.25 18.01
C ASN A 23 6.03 1.21 17.35
N ALA A 24 5.89 0.53 16.21
CA ALA A 24 4.60 0.27 15.61
C ALA A 24 3.87 -0.84 16.38
N LEU A 25 2.56 -0.68 16.60
CA LEU A 25 1.79 -1.45 17.58
C LEU A 25 0.71 -2.30 16.95
N GLY A 26 0.48 -3.48 17.54
CA GLY A 26 -0.68 -4.32 17.27
C GLY A 26 -0.67 -4.97 15.89
N MET A 27 -1.83 -5.48 15.49
CA MET A 27 -1.97 -6.33 14.31
C MET A 27 -1.74 -5.58 12.99
N LEU A 28 -1.96 -4.27 12.94
CA LEU A 28 -1.78 -3.46 11.73
C LEU A 28 -0.54 -2.57 11.81
N GLN A 29 0.33 -2.81 12.81
CA GLN A 29 1.59 -2.10 13.01
C GLN A 29 1.45 -0.58 12.85
N LEU A 30 0.43 -0.03 13.52
CA LEU A 30 0.15 1.41 13.53
C LEU A 30 1.04 2.10 14.55
N LYS A 31 1.64 3.23 14.18
CA LYS A 31 2.41 4.04 15.13
C LYS A 31 1.48 4.72 16.16
N PRO A 32 1.93 4.97 17.40
CA PRO A 32 1.13 5.61 18.44
C PRO A 32 0.53 6.95 18.02
N GLU A 33 1.24 7.72 17.20
CA GLU A 33 0.78 9.02 16.71
C GLU A 33 -0.42 8.84 15.78
N VAL A 34 -0.39 7.84 14.90
CA VAL A 34 -1.49 7.52 13.99
C VAL A 34 -2.72 7.04 14.76
N LEU A 35 -2.53 6.21 15.79
CA LEU A 35 -3.62 5.75 16.67
C LEU A 35 -4.24 6.91 17.46
N ASN A 36 -3.41 7.87 17.88
CA ASN A 36 -3.85 9.08 18.54
C ASN A 36 -4.68 9.98 17.58
N ASP A 37 -4.23 10.14 16.34
CA ASP A 37 -4.96 10.91 15.31
C ASP A 37 -6.31 10.27 14.96
N CYS A 38 -6.42 8.94 15.09
CA CYS A 38 -7.68 8.21 15.00
C CYS A 38 -8.60 8.39 16.22
N GLY A 39 -8.16 9.11 17.27
CA GLY A 39 -8.92 9.35 18.51
C GLY A 39 -9.02 8.14 19.43
N ILE A 40 -8.11 7.18 19.31
CA ILE A 40 -8.13 5.96 20.13
C ILE A 40 -7.47 6.28 21.48
N GLU A 41 -8.06 5.81 22.58
CA GLU A 41 -7.39 5.90 23.89
C GLU A 41 -6.22 4.92 23.98
N LYS A 42 -5.12 5.32 24.63
CA LYS A 42 -3.87 4.51 24.75
C LYS A 42 -4.10 3.06 25.19
N ARG A 43 -5.05 2.81 26.09
CA ARG A 43 -5.39 1.45 26.57
C ARG A 43 -5.94 0.53 25.47
N PHE A 44 -6.46 1.10 24.38
CA PHE A 44 -7.02 0.37 23.24
C PHE A 44 -6.10 0.33 22.02
N TYR A 45 -4.90 0.89 22.09
CA TYR A 45 -3.97 0.94 20.95
C TYR A 45 -3.70 -0.42 20.30
N GLN A 46 -3.74 -1.51 21.07
CA GLN A 46 -3.50 -2.86 20.54
C GLN A 46 -4.79 -3.69 20.43
N HIS A 47 -5.95 -3.09 20.68
CA HIS A 47 -7.25 -3.74 20.55
C HIS A 47 -7.60 -3.98 19.08
N ARG A 48 -8.09 -5.18 18.74
CA ARG A 48 -8.36 -5.59 17.35
C ARG A 48 -9.27 -4.61 16.62
N MET A 49 -10.41 -4.28 17.23
CA MET A 49 -11.39 -3.41 16.59
C MET A 49 -10.86 -1.99 16.41
N ALA A 50 -10.06 -1.49 17.37
CA ALA A 50 -9.50 -0.14 17.30
C ALA A 50 -8.45 -0.05 16.19
N GLN A 51 -7.59 -1.07 16.08
CA GLN A 51 -6.61 -1.20 15.02
C GLN A 51 -7.28 -1.26 13.63
N VAL A 52 -8.31 -2.10 13.47
CA VAL A 52 -9.03 -2.24 12.20
C VAL A 52 -9.79 -0.95 11.85
N ASP A 53 -10.50 -0.33 12.80
CA ASP A 53 -11.21 0.94 12.57
C ASP A 53 -10.23 2.04 12.10
N CYS A 54 -9.11 2.21 12.80
CA CYS A 54 -8.11 3.21 12.42
C CYS A 54 -7.52 2.93 11.03
N ALA A 55 -7.11 1.68 10.73
CA ALA A 55 -6.57 1.35 9.42
C ALA A 55 -7.59 1.57 8.30
N VAL A 56 -8.86 1.19 8.49
CA VAL A 56 -9.91 1.43 7.49
C VAL A 56 -10.11 2.93 7.25
N ARG A 57 -10.12 3.76 8.30
CA ARG A 57 -10.18 5.22 8.17
C ARG A 57 -8.99 5.79 7.39
N LEU A 58 -7.78 5.30 7.67
CA LEU A 58 -6.59 5.67 6.91
C LEU A 58 -6.73 5.29 5.45
N TYR A 59 -7.19 4.08 5.15
CA TYR A 59 -7.43 3.63 3.77
C TYR A 59 -8.41 4.52 3.02
N VAL A 60 -9.51 4.93 3.66
CA VAL A 60 -10.48 5.87 3.05
C VAL A 60 -9.83 7.22 2.78
N MET A 61 -9.07 7.76 3.73
CA MET A 61 -8.38 9.04 3.57
C MET A 61 -7.31 8.98 2.47
N ILE A 62 -6.47 7.94 2.50
CA ILE A 62 -5.45 7.68 1.50
C ILE A 62 -6.09 7.56 0.11
N LYS A 63 -7.16 6.76 -0.03
CA LYS A 63 -7.86 6.58 -1.29
C LYS A 63 -8.32 7.91 -1.87
N ARG A 64 -8.94 8.76 -1.05
CA ARG A 64 -9.41 10.10 -1.49
C ARG A 64 -8.26 10.98 -2.00
N ASN A 65 -7.09 10.91 -1.36
CA ASN A 65 -5.94 11.71 -1.73
C ASN A 65 -5.16 11.15 -2.93
N LEU A 66 -5.04 9.82 -3.03
CA LEU A 66 -4.30 9.15 -4.09
C LEU A 66 -5.07 9.15 -5.41
N GLN A 67 -6.40 9.02 -5.37
CA GLN A 67 -7.20 8.84 -6.58
C GLN A 67 -7.00 9.92 -7.64
N PRO A 68 -7.00 11.23 -7.32
CA PRO A 68 -6.74 12.27 -8.34
C PRO A 68 -5.37 12.14 -8.99
N VAL A 69 -4.32 11.90 -8.20
CA VAL A 69 -2.93 11.76 -8.67
C VAL A 69 -2.76 10.51 -9.52
N PHE A 70 -3.39 9.42 -9.09
CA PHE A 70 -3.39 8.18 -9.85
C PHE A 70 -4.11 8.36 -11.19
N LEU A 71 -5.29 8.98 -11.21
CA LEU A 71 -6.05 9.19 -12.43
C LEU A 71 -5.38 10.18 -13.40
N SER A 72 -4.52 11.08 -12.93
CA SER A 72 -3.75 11.94 -13.84
C SER A 72 -2.68 11.18 -14.63
N VAL A 73 -2.27 9.98 -14.18
CA VAL A 73 -1.25 9.15 -14.84
C VAL A 73 -1.86 7.93 -15.52
N PHE A 74 -2.80 7.26 -14.85
CA PHE A 74 -3.39 5.99 -15.27
C PHE A 74 -4.90 6.08 -15.52
N GLY A 75 -5.43 7.30 -15.69
CA GLY A 75 -6.86 7.56 -15.88
C GLY A 75 -7.45 6.94 -17.14
N HIS A 76 -6.62 6.80 -18.19
CA HIS A 76 -6.98 6.27 -19.50
C HIS A 76 -6.93 4.74 -19.60
N LEU A 77 -6.43 4.05 -18.56
CA LEU A 77 -6.39 2.59 -18.57
C LEU A 77 -7.79 1.97 -18.57
N ASP A 78 -7.87 0.72 -19.03
CA ASP A 78 -9.09 -0.07 -18.88
C ASP A 78 -9.50 -0.15 -17.39
N LYS A 79 -10.81 -0.21 -17.12
CA LYS A 79 -11.32 -0.10 -15.75
C LYS A 79 -10.86 -1.22 -14.82
N THR A 80 -10.65 -2.41 -15.34
CA THR A 80 -10.21 -3.57 -14.55
C THR A 80 -8.76 -3.41 -14.12
N LYS A 81 -7.87 -3.08 -15.05
CA LYS A 81 -6.44 -2.81 -14.80
C LYS A 81 -6.26 -1.56 -13.94
N GLN A 82 -7.05 -0.51 -14.21
CA GLN A 82 -7.07 0.70 -13.40
C GLN A 82 -7.39 0.37 -11.94
N GLN A 83 -8.43 -0.42 -11.69
CA GLN A 83 -8.84 -0.81 -10.34
C GLN A 83 -7.78 -1.71 -9.67
N ALA A 84 -7.27 -2.71 -10.38
CA ALA A 84 -6.24 -3.61 -9.85
C ALA A 84 -4.95 -2.85 -9.48
N LEU A 85 -4.47 -2.00 -10.37
CA LEU A 85 -3.28 -1.18 -10.15
C LEU A 85 -3.49 -0.21 -8.98
N PHE A 86 -4.64 0.46 -8.92
CA PHE A 86 -4.98 1.35 -7.83
C PHE A 86 -4.99 0.64 -6.48
N ASP A 87 -5.58 -0.56 -6.40
CA ASP A 87 -5.67 -1.32 -5.16
C ASP A 87 -4.30 -1.78 -4.65
N ILE A 88 -3.36 -2.15 -5.54
CA ILE A 88 -1.98 -2.49 -5.15
C ILE A 88 -1.25 -1.24 -4.65
N LEU A 89 -1.36 -0.12 -5.38
CA LEU A 89 -0.73 1.15 -4.98
C LEU A 89 -1.30 1.71 -3.69
N LEU A 90 -2.58 1.46 -3.40
CA LEU A 90 -3.22 1.88 -2.16
C LEU A 90 -2.54 1.26 -0.93
N VAL A 91 -2.16 -0.02 -1.02
CA VAL A 91 -1.40 -0.70 0.03
C VAL A 91 0.01 -0.12 0.15
N GLN A 92 0.70 0.07 -0.97
CA GLN A 92 2.04 0.64 -0.93
C GLN A 92 2.04 2.07 -0.37
N TYR A 93 1.01 2.84 -0.67
CA TYR A 93 0.85 4.19 -0.13
C TYR A 93 0.69 4.16 1.39
N TYR A 94 -0.09 3.22 1.93
CA TYR A 94 -0.22 3.07 3.38
C TYR A 94 1.15 2.88 4.05
N HIS A 95 2.04 2.13 3.41
CA HIS A 95 3.39 1.88 3.91
C HIS A 95 4.35 3.06 3.72
N SER A 96 4.40 3.63 2.51
CA SER A 96 5.41 4.63 2.11
C SER A 96 4.99 6.10 2.32
N GLY A 97 3.69 6.35 2.53
CA GLY A 97 3.11 7.67 2.72
C GLY A 97 2.83 8.48 1.45
N ILE A 98 2.03 9.55 1.60
CA ILE A 98 1.50 10.37 0.49
C ILE A 98 2.56 11.04 -0.37
N GLY A 99 3.55 11.65 0.26
CA GLY A 99 4.57 12.44 -0.44
C GLY A 99 5.43 11.55 -1.33
N ALA A 100 5.79 10.36 -0.83
CA ALA A 100 6.56 9.39 -1.60
C ALA A 100 5.76 8.91 -2.81
N MET A 101 4.51 8.46 -2.61
CA MET A 101 3.71 7.95 -3.72
C MET A 101 3.41 9.02 -4.78
N THR A 102 3.14 10.25 -4.35
CA THR A 102 2.94 11.36 -5.29
C THR A 102 4.17 11.57 -6.16
N LYS A 103 5.37 11.57 -5.57
CA LYS A 103 6.63 11.65 -6.33
C LYS A 103 6.81 10.46 -7.27
N LEU A 104 6.52 9.24 -6.81
CA LEU A 104 6.63 8.03 -7.65
C LEU A 104 5.77 8.13 -8.91
N LEU A 105 4.61 8.80 -8.83
CA LEU A 105 3.67 8.92 -9.94
C LEU A 105 3.97 10.13 -10.84
N THR A 106 4.30 11.29 -10.25
CA THR A 106 4.27 12.57 -10.99
C THR A 106 5.60 13.28 -11.10
N ASP A 107 6.62 12.90 -10.33
CA ASP A 107 7.93 13.56 -10.35
C ASP A 107 8.62 13.42 -11.72
N THR A 108 9.46 14.39 -12.07
CA THR A 108 10.19 14.37 -13.35
C THR A 108 11.18 13.21 -13.43
N GLU A 109 11.83 12.84 -12.34
CA GLU A 109 12.81 11.76 -12.31
C GLU A 109 12.25 10.46 -11.75
N MET A 110 11.53 10.50 -10.63
CA MET A 110 10.94 9.30 -10.04
C MET A 110 9.74 8.77 -10.83
N GLY A 111 8.97 9.68 -11.44
CA GLY A 111 7.79 9.35 -12.25
C GLY A 111 8.08 8.83 -13.66
N LYS A 112 9.36 8.67 -14.06
CA LYS A 112 9.71 8.15 -15.40
C LYS A 112 9.12 6.77 -15.65
N ALA A 113 9.24 5.87 -14.67
CA ALA A 113 8.68 4.53 -14.79
C ALA A 113 7.15 4.56 -14.87
N ALA A 114 6.49 5.37 -14.03
CA ALA A 114 5.04 5.52 -14.06
C ALA A 114 4.53 5.98 -15.44
N ARG A 115 5.19 6.98 -16.04
CA ARG A 115 4.88 7.44 -17.41
C ARG A 115 5.13 6.37 -18.46
N TYR A 116 6.27 5.66 -18.40
CA TYR A 116 6.56 4.58 -19.33
C TYR A 116 5.47 3.51 -19.33
N PHE A 117 5.06 3.05 -18.13
CA PHE A 117 3.99 2.05 -18.01
C PHE A 117 2.61 2.58 -18.42
N ALA A 118 2.36 3.87 -18.19
CA ALA A 118 1.14 4.52 -18.65
C ALA A 118 1.06 4.59 -20.19
N GLU A 119 2.19 4.75 -20.88
CA GLU A 119 2.30 4.78 -22.34
C GLU A 119 2.25 3.38 -22.98
N HIS A 120 2.72 2.35 -22.26
CA HIS A 120 2.80 0.96 -22.75
C HIS A 120 1.92 -0.02 -21.96
N PRO A 121 0.65 0.31 -21.65
CA PRO A 121 -0.12 -0.45 -20.67
C PRO A 121 -0.49 -1.85 -21.15
N GLN A 122 -0.44 -2.13 -22.45
CA GLN A 122 -0.81 -3.45 -23.00
C GLN A 122 0.28 -4.50 -22.80
N GLU A 123 1.51 -4.09 -22.53
CA GLU A 123 2.66 -5.00 -22.36
C GLU A 123 2.76 -5.55 -20.93
N PHE A 124 2.05 -4.95 -19.98
CA PHE A 124 2.24 -5.21 -18.55
C PHE A 124 0.92 -5.44 -17.81
N SER A 125 0.94 -6.36 -16.85
CA SER A 125 -0.13 -6.49 -15.85
C SER A 125 -0.08 -5.36 -14.82
N ALA A 126 -1.12 -5.22 -14.00
CA ALA A 126 -1.13 -4.24 -12.91
C ALA A 126 -0.01 -4.52 -11.88
N GLU A 127 0.25 -5.79 -11.61
CA GLU A 127 1.34 -6.24 -10.75
C GLU A 127 2.71 -5.90 -11.35
N ASP A 128 2.92 -6.12 -12.65
CA ASP A 128 4.17 -5.79 -13.33
C ASP A 128 4.43 -4.28 -13.29
N ILE A 129 3.40 -3.46 -13.55
CA ILE A 129 3.50 -2.00 -13.51
C ILE A 129 3.91 -1.54 -12.11
N THR A 130 3.23 -2.04 -11.07
CA THR A 130 3.55 -1.65 -9.68
C THR A 130 4.97 -2.05 -9.28
N THR A 131 5.34 -3.29 -9.60
CA THR A 131 6.67 -3.84 -9.32
C THR A 131 7.74 -3.04 -10.05
N GLY A 132 7.53 -2.76 -11.34
CA GLY A 132 8.44 -1.98 -12.18
C GLY A 132 8.63 -0.56 -11.68
N MET A 133 7.56 0.13 -11.26
CA MET A 133 7.67 1.49 -10.71
C MET A 133 8.58 1.55 -9.48
N ILE A 134 8.44 0.59 -8.56
CA ILE A 134 9.28 0.52 -7.35
C ILE A 134 10.71 0.09 -7.73
N PHE A 135 10.84 -0.94 -8.57
CA PHE A 135 12.13 -1.46 -9.04
C PHE A 135 13.00 -0.36 -9.69
N HIS A 136 12.41 0.43 -10.60
CA HIS A 136 13.13 1.52 -11.28
C HIS A 136 13.49 2.70 -10.37
N ASN A 137 13.01 2.71 -9.13
CA ASN A 137 13.34 3.72 -8.13
C ASN A 137 14.18 3.18 -6.96
N LEU A 138 14.61 1.91 -7.00
CA LEU A 138 15.47 1.34 -5.96
C LEU A 138 16.71 2.19 -5.70
N GLY A 139 17.02 2.41 -4.42
CA GLY A 139 18.13 3.23 -3.97
C GLY A 139 17.80 4.72 -3.85
N ARG A 140 16.63 5.17 -4.32
CA ARG A 140 16.12 6.53 -4.08
C ARG A 140 15.20 6.51 -2.87
N GLN A 141 15.34 7.45 -1.95
CA GLN A 141 14.48 7.48 -0.75
C GLN A 141 13.00 7.73 -1.12
N PRO A 142 12.03 6.98 -0.52
CA PRO A 142 12.20 5.92 0.49
C PRO A 142 12.28 4.48 -0.09
N TRP A 143 12.45 4.33 -1.40
CA TRP A 143 12.37 3.08 -2.14
C TRP A 143 13.65 2.24 -2.04
N GLY A 144 13.72 1.37 -1.04
CA GLY A 144 14.73 0.31 -0.95
C GLY A 144 14.17 -1.08 -1.25
N TRP A 145 14.98 -2.10 -0.99
CA TRP A 145 14.61 -3.49 -1.17
C TRP A 145 13.40 -3.89 -0.32
N GLU A 146 13.29 -3.32 0.88
CA GLU A 146 12.14 -3.51 1.77
C GLU A 146 10.83 -3.06 1.13
N SER A 147 10.84 -1.94 0.39
CA SER A 147 9.67 -1.44 -0.32
C SER A 147 9.22 -2.37 -1.45
N LEU A 148 10.19 -3.00 -2.14
CA LEU A 148 9.92 -3.96 -3.21
C LEU A 148 9.41 -5.29 -2.65
N TYR A 149 10.07 -5.84 -1.64
CA TYR A 149 9.64 -7.09 -1.01
C TYR A 149 8.27 -6.94 -0.36
N TYR A 150 8.01 -5.82 0.31
CA TYR A 150 6.72 -5.56 0.94
C TYR A 150 5.55 -5.70 -0.03
N VAL A 151 5.62 -5.06 -1.21
CA VAL A 151 4.52 -5.14 -2.18
C VAL A 151 4.41 -6.54 -2.80
N LEU A 152 5.54 -7.18 -3.09
CA LEU A 152 5.57 -8.53 -3.67
C LEU A 152 5.00 -9.56 -2.71
N ASP A 153 5.41 -9.53 -1.44
CA ASP A 153 4.95 -10.43 -0.40
C ASP A 153 3.44 -10.30 -0.19
N ILE A 154 2.91 -9.07 -0.17
CA ILE A 154 1.47 -8.84 -0.06
C ILE A 154 0.73 -9.39 -1.27
N MET A 155 1.23 -9.20 -2.49
CA MET A 155 0.63 -9.78 -3.68
C MET A 155 0.64 -11.31 -3.63
N ILE A 156 1.75 -11.92 -3.24
CA ILE A 156 1.89 -13.39 -3.08
C ILE A 156 0.87 -13.91 -2.07
N VAL A 157 0.85 -13.36 -0.85
CA VAL A 157 -0.08 -13.77 0.20
C VAL A 157 -1.52 -13.56 -0.25
N SER A 158 -1.84 -12.42 -0.87
CA SER A 158 -3.20 -12.12 -1.32
C SER A 158 -3.71 -13.11 -2.39
N LYS A 159 -2.81 -13.63 -3.24
CA LYS A 159 -3.10 -14.68 -4.22
C LYS A 159 -3.25 -16.04 -3.55
N SER A 160 -2.51 -16.34 -2.49
CA SER A 160 -2.72 -17.59 -1.73
C SER A 160 -4.06 -17.63 -1.00
N LEU A 161 -4.60 -16.48 -0.58
CA LEU A 161 -5.91 -16.40 0.08
C LEU A 161 -7.09 -16.77 -0.85
N SER A 162 -6.93 -16.71 -2.17
CA SER A 162 -8.00 -17.09 -3.11
C SER A 162 -8.19 -18.60 -3.27
N VAL A 163 -7.31 -19.43 -2.71
CA VAL A 163 -7.42 -20.90 -2.80
C VAL A 163 -8.56 -21.46 -1.91
N HIS A 164 -9.11 -20.65 -1.01
CA HIS A 164 -10.25 -21.02 -0.15
C HIS A 164 -11.63 -20.64 -0.72
N GLU A 165 -11.71 -20.14 -1.95
CA GLU A 165 -12.99 -19.89 -2.65
C GLU A 165 -13.46 -21.14 -3.42
N LYS A 166 -13.54 -22.28 -2.74
CA LYS A 166 -14.25 -23.47 -3.24
C LYS A 166 -15.70 -23.46 -2.78
#